data_AF-A0A093GFN1-F1
#
_entry.id   AF-A0A093GFN1-F1
#
_cell.length_a   1.000
_cell.length_b   1.000
_cell.length_c   1.000
_cell.angle_alpha   90.00
_cell.angle_beta   90.00
_cell.angle_gamma   90.00
#
_symmetry.space_group_name_H-M   'P 1'
#
loop_
_entity.id
_entity.type
_entity.pdbx_description
1 polymer ?
#
loop_
_entity_poly.entity_id
_entity_poly.type
_entity_poly.pdbx_seq_one_letter_code
_entity_poly.pdbx_strand_id
1 'polypeptide(L)'
;VNHDNKVALLAWAKATGITLVQINGQRRYGGPPPGWVGSPPCAGSEVFIGRLPQDMYEHELIPLFQSVGTLYEFRLMMTFSGLNRGFAYARYSSR
;
A
#
# COMPACT_ATOMS: atom_id res chain seq x y z
N VAL A 1 7.16 -12.38 -14.44
CA VAL A 1 6.18 -11.58 -13.67
C VAL A 1 5.26 -12.58 -13.00
N ASN A 2 5.19 -12.59 -11.66
CA ASN A 2 4.51 -13.63 -10.90
C ASN A 2 2.98 -13.53 -11.13
N HIS A 3 2.44 -14.38 -12.01
CA HIS A 3 1.06 -14.30 -12.48
C HIS A 3 0.07 -14.51 -11.32
N ASP A 4 0.39 -15.44 -10.43
CA ASP A 4 -0.44 -15.81 -9.28
C ASP A 4 -0.58 -14.65 -8.30
N ASN A 5 0.51 -13.94 -7.99
CA ASN A 5 0.47 -12.77 -7.12
C ASN A 5 -0.36 -11.62 -7.70
N LYS A 6 -0.37 -11.47 -9.04
CA LYS A 6 -1.20 -10.45 -9.71
C LYS A 6 -2.68 -10.82 -9.62
N VAL A 7 -3.03 -12.08 -9.82
CA VAL A 7 -4.41 -12.57 -9.68
C VAL A 7 -4.89 -12.43 -8.24
N ALA A 8 -4.06 -12.82 -7.27
CA ALA A 8 -4.34 -12.67 -5.84
C ALA A 8 -4.55 -11.20 -5.45
N LEU A 9 -3.71 -10.29 -5.95
CA LEU A 9 -3.85 -8.85 -5.73
C LEU A 9 -5.20 -8.30 -6.23
N LEU A 10 -5.58 -8.68 -7.46
CA LEU A 10 -6.85 -8.24 -8.06
C LEU A 10 -8.05 -8.80 -7.31
N ALA A 11 -8.00 -10.08 -6.92
CA ALA A 11 -9.05 -10.72 -6.13
C ALA A 11 -9.18 -10.06 -4.75
N TRP A 12 -8.05 -9.80 -4.08
CA TRP A 12 -8.01 -9.13 -2.79
C TRP A 12 -8.59 -7.71 -2.86
N ALA A 13 -8.15 -6.90 -3.82
CA ALA A 13 -8.65 -5.53 -3.99
C ALA A 13 -10.16 -5.50 -4.25
N LYS A 14 -10.67 -6.46 -5.04
CA LYS A 14 -12.11 -6.61 -5.30
C LYS A 14 -12.87 -7.05 -4.06
N ALA A 15 -12.33 -7.96 -3.26
CA ALA A 15 -12.96 -8.48 -2.05
C ALA A 15 -12.99 -7.45 -0.92
N THR A 16 -11.93 -6.66 -0.75
CA THR A 16 -11.82 -5.63 0.30
C THR A 16 -12.42 -4.29 -0.11
N GLY A 17 -12.80 -4.12 -1.39
CA GLY A 17 -13.27 -2.85 -1.94
C GLY A 17 -12.19 -1.78 -1.99
N ILE A 18 -10.91 -2.19 -1.97
CA ILE A 18 -9.77 -1.30 -1.92
C ILE A 18 -9.38 -0.88 -3.33
N THR A 19 -9.30 0.44 -3.56
CA THR A 19 -8.78 1.00 -4.80
C THR A 19 -7.29 1.27 -4.69
N LEU A 20 -6.49 0.58 -5.51
CA LEU A 20 -5.05 0.82 -5.66
C LEU A 20 -4.81 1.72 -6.87
N VAL A 21 -4.11 2.84 -6.68
CA VAL A 21 -3.79 3.78 -7.77
C VAL A 21 -2.30 3.72 -8.07
N GLN A 22 -1.95 3.54 -9.34
CA GLN A 22 -0.56 3.53 -9.77
C GLN A 22 -0.19 4.89 -10.39
N ILE A 23 0.71 5.64 -9.76
CA ILE A 23 1.15 6.99 -10.18
C ILE A 23 2.68 7.04 -10.16
N ASN A 24 3.31 7.41 -11.29
CA ASN A 24 4.76 7.64 -11.38
C ASN A 24 5.63 6.50 -10.82
N GLY A 25 5.23 5.24 -11.05
CA GLY A 25 5.96 4.07 -10.52
C GLY A 25 5.77 3.87 -9.02
N GLN A 26 4.69 4.37 -8.44
CA GLN A 26 4.26 4.09 -7.07
C GLN A 26 2.86 3.49 -7.12
N ARG A 27 2.66 2.33 -6.50
CA ARG A 27 1.32 1.81 -6.25
C ARG A 27 0.89 2.27 -4.86
N ARG A 28 -0.11 3.14 -4.84
CA ARG A 28 -0.62 3.77 -3.63
C ARG A 28 -1.91 3.11 -3.21
N TYR A 29 -1.92 2.66 -1.98
CA TYR A 29 -3.09 2.30 -1.18
C TYR A 29 -3.35 3.45 -0.22
N GLY A 30 -4.61 3.82 -0.03
CA GLY A 30 -4.92 4.97 0.79
C GLY A 30 -4.73 6.29 0.04
N GLY A 31 -5.81 7.02 0.07
CA GLY A 31 -6.00 8.46 -0.05
C GLY A 31 -7.22 8.73 0.85
N PRO A 32 -7.69 9.96 1.02
CA PRO A 32 -8.95 10.17 1.75
C PRO A 32 -10.01 9.21 1.16
N PRO A 33 -10.54 8.24 1.95
CA PRO A 33 -11.61 7.38 1.47
C PRO A 33 -12.76 8.25 0.94
N PRO A 34 -13.62 7.73 0.02
CA PRO A 34 -14.83 8.43 -0.35
C PRO A 34 -15.63 8.76 0.92
N GLY A 35 -15.68 10.03 1.32
CA GLY A 35 -16.27 10.48 2.59
C GLY A 35 -15.30 10.80 3.74
N TRP A 36 -13.99 10.93 3.51
CA TRP A 36 -13.06 11.41 4.54
C TRP A 36 -13.36 12.85 4.95
N VAL A 37 -13.88 13.01 6.17
CA VAL A 37 -14.10 14.29 6.85
C VAL A 37 -13.15 14.31 8.06
N GLY A 38 -11.90 14.72 7.85
CA GLY A 38 -10.90 14.77 8.91
C GLY A 38 -9.61 15.47 8.49
N SER A 39 -8.88 16.02 9.45
CA SER A 39 -7.54 16.55 9.20
C SER A 39 -6.60 15.41 8.76
N PRO A 40 -5.73 15.62 7.76
CA PRO A 40 -4.72 14.62 7.40
C PRO A 40 -3.85 14.27 8.61
N PRO A 41 -3.32 13.03 8.71
CA PRO A 41 -2.40 12.64 9.78
C PRO A 41 -1.25 13.64 9.91
N CYS A 42 -0.82 13.94 11.14
CA CYS A 42 0.30 14.85 11.39
C CYS A 42 1.54 14.45 10.58
N ALA A 43 2.22 15.46 10.01
CA ALA A 43 3.47 15.28 9.29
C ALA A 43 4.49 14.53 10.16
N GLY A 44 5.12 13.48 9.61
CA GLY A 44 6.07 12.62 10.33
C GLY A 44 5.53 11.24 10.73
N SER A 45 4.25 10.94 10.52
CA SER A 45 3.66 9.61 10.84
C SER A 45 3.95 8.53 9.79
N GLU A 46 5.03 8.70 9.01
CA GLU A 46 5.40 7.82 7.90
C GLU A 46 6.57 6.91 8.29
N VAL A 47 6.33 5.61 8.15
CA VAL A 47 7.33 4.57 8.36
C VAL A 47 7.92 4.17 7.02
N PHE A 48 9.25 4.23 6.93
CA PHE A 48 9.99 3.66 5.81
C PHE A 48 10.23 2.18 6.03
N ILE A 49 9.89 1.38 5.02
CA ILE A 49 10.06 -0.07 5.03
C ILE A 49 11.05 -0.41 3.93
N GLY A 50 12.27 -0.77 4.29
CA GLY A 50 13.33 -1.16 3.36
C GLY A 50 13.55 -2.67 3.31
N ARG A 51 14.35 -3.12 2.34
CA ARG A 51 14.70 -4.53 2.12
C ARG A 51 13.48 -5.43 1.93
N LEU A 52 12.44 -4.91 1.27
CA LEU A 52 11.30 -5.73 0.88
C LEU A 52 11.71 -6.71 -0.23
N PRO A 53 11.31 -7.99 -0.13
CA PRO A 53 11.44 -8.94 -1.22
C PRO A 53 10.68 -8.45 -2.46
N GLN A 54 11.28 -8.62 -3.65
CA GLN A 54 10.75 -8.07 -4.92
C GLN A 54 9.44 -8.72 -5.39
N ASP A 55 9.11 -9.87 -4.83
CA ASP A 55 7.95 -10.71 -5.09
C ASP A 55 6.77 -10.43 -4.17
N MET A 56 6.96 -9.64 -3.11
CA MET A 56 5.87 -9.20 -2.23
C MET A 56 4.99 -8.12 -2.88
N TYR A 57 3.69 -8.26 -2.67
CA TYR A 57 2.66 -7.35 -3.17
C TYR A 57 1.77 -6.83 -2.05
N GLU A 58 0.94 -5.87 -2.40
CA GLU A 58 0.12 -5.11 -1.47
C GLU A 58 -0.91 -5.98 -0.73
N HIS A 59 -1.37 -7.08 -1.34
CA HIS A 59 -2.32 -8.01 -0.71
C HIS A 59 -1.78 -8.70 0.55
N GLU A 60 -0.46 -8.85 0.69
CA GLU A 60 0.17 -9.38 1.91
C GLU A 60 0.66 -8.24 2.82
N LEU A 61 1.25 -7.21 2.20
CA LEU A 61 1.83 -6.09 2.95
C LEU A 61 0.77 -5.24 3.65
N ILE A 62 -0.34 -4.91 2.98
CA ILE A 62 -1.37 -4.04 3.56
C ILE A 62 -2.02 -4.69 4.78
N PRO A 63 -2.52 -5.94 4.75
CA PRO A 63 -3.08 -6.57 5.93
C PRO A 63 -2.07 -6.69 7.08
N LEU A 64 -0.80 -6.98 6.76
CA LEU A 64 0.27 -7.03 7.75
C LEU A 64 0.46 -5.69 8.46
N PHE A 65 0.57 -4.58 7.71
CA PHE A 65 0.72 -3.25 8.31
C PHE A 65 -0.56 -2.76 9.00
N GLN A 66 -1.74 -3.11 8.48
CA GLN A 66 -3.02 -2.84 9.13
C GLN A 66 -3.16 -3.56 10.48
N SER A 67 -2.52 -4.72 10.66
CA SER A 67 -2.54 -5.44 11.94
C SER A 67 -1.78 -4.70 13.06
N VAL A 68 -0.80 -3.86 12.70
CA VAL A 68 0.01 -3.08 13.65
C VAL A 68 -0.72 -1.79 14.07
N GLY A 69 -1.54 -1.23 13.19
CA GLY A 69 -2.32 -0.02 13.48
C GLY A 69 -3.13 0.48 12.29
N THR A 70 -3.84 1.60 12.47
CA THR A 70 -4.70 2.20 11.44
C THR A 70 -3.87 2.77 10.30
N LEU A 71 -3.68 1.97 9.24
CA LEU A 71 -2.97 2.36 8.03
C LEU A 71 -3.80 3.37 7.23
N TYR A 72 -3.32 4.61 7.16
CA TYR A 72 -3.97 5.69 6.43
C TYR A 72 -3.57 5.71 4.96
N GLU A 73 -2.27 5.56 4.69
CA GLU A 73 -1.70 5.55 3.34
C GLU A 73 -0.56 4.55 3.30
N PHE A 74 -0.42 3.85 2.19
CA PHE A 74 0.67 2.93 1.92
C PHE A 74 1.12 3.09 0.48
N ARG A 75 2.42 3.26 0.26
CA ARG A 75 3.00 3.48 -1.05
C ARG A 75 4.08 2.45 -1.31
N LEU A 76 3.78 1.51 -2.19
CA LEU A 76 4.77 0.55 -2.68
C LEU A 76 5.47 1.16 -3.90
N MET A 77 6.79 1.25 -3.82
CA MET A 77 7.59 1.77 -4.92
C MET A 77 7.80 0.65 -5.93
N MET A 78 7.43 0.89 -7.18
CA MET A 78 7.48 -0.09 -8.26
C MET A 78 8.46 0.33 -9.36
N THR A 79 9.06 -0.67 -10.00
CA THR A 79 9.80 -0.52 -11.24
C THR A 79 8.84 -0.51 -12.42
N PHE A 80 9.32 -0.03 -13.58
CA PHE A 80 8.55 -0.07 -14.82
C PHE A 80 8.25 -1.52 -15.26
N SER A 81 9.10 -2.47 -14.86
CA SER A 81 8.95 -3.91 -15.08
C SER A 81 7.84 -4.57 -14.25
N GLY A 82 7.18 -3.83 -13.35
CA GLY A 82 6.08 -4.33 -12.53
C GLY A 82 6.51 -5.12 -11.29
N LEU A 83 7.78 -5.03 -10.91
CA LEU A 83 8.30 -5.51 -9.62
C LEU A 83 8.36 -4.37 -8.62
N ASN A 84 8.41 -4.67 -7.33
CA ASN A 84 8.68 -3.63 -6.34
C ASN A 84 10.19 -3.27 -6.32
N ARG A 85 10.50 -2.03 -5.92
CA ARG A 85 11.87 -1.50 -5.81
C ARG A 85 12.57 -1.91 -4.51
N GLY A 86 11.99 -2.81 -3.73
CA GLY A 86 12.53 -3.26 -2.44
C GLY A 86 12.28 -2.31 -1.27
N PHE A 87 11.38 -1.33 -1.44
CA PHE A 87 10.97 -0.46 -0.34
C PHE A 87 9.54 0.09 -0.49
N ALA A 88 8.94 0.43 0.64
CA ALA A 88 7.60 1.01 0.75
C ALA A 88 7.55 2.08 1.85
N TYR A 89 6.47 2.86 1.83
CA TYR A 89 6.14 3.82 2.88
C TYR A 89 4.76 3.49 3.44
N ALA A 90 4.62 3.47 4.76
CA ALA A 90 3.36 3.29 5.45
C ALA A 90 3.09 4.50 6.35
N ARG A 91 2.01 5.22 6.13
CA ARG A 91 1.53 6.30 6.99
C ARG A 91 0.43 5.77 7.88
N TYR A 92 0.61 5.91 9.18
CA TYR A 92 -0.40 5.56 10.18
C TYR A 92 -1.16 6.81 10.62
N SER A 93 -2.43 6.63 10.97
CA SER A 93 -3.20 7.64 11.69
C SER A 93 -3.10 7.37 13.19
N SER A 94 -2.72 8.38 13.98
CA SER A 94 -3.01 8.35 15.41
C SER A 94 -4.53 8.52 15.60
N ARG A 95 -5.12 7.77 16.52
CA ARG A 95 -6.41 8.15 17.10
C ARG A 95 -6.21 9.29 18.09
#